data_AF-A0A3N4HGH8-F1
#
_entry.id   AF-A0A3N4HGH8-F1
#
_cell.length_a   1.000
_cell.length_b   1.000
_cell.length_c   1.000
_cell.angle_alpha   90.00
_cell.angle_beta   90.00
_cell.angle_gamma   90.00
#
_symmetry.space_group_name_H-M   'P 1'
#
loop_
_entity.id
_entity.type
_entity.pdbx_description
1 polymer ?
#
loop_
_entity_poly.entity_id
_entity_poly.type
_entity_poly.pdbx_seq_one_letter_code
_entity_poly.pdbx_strand_id
1 'polypeptide(L)'
;MEDFDPSNQMFPCPAIIALIGNPPPPDSLPHLALLEKIERDEGPVSRDEMPLLLLFKDILDSSWGLDTKPLATYALGSSRLILCEDGIWELNDARDHIRYLGHDNIWEPTGWLMAECEDSGEE
;
A
#
# COMPACT_ATOMS: atom_id res chain seq x y z
N MET A 1 -13.69 30.10 -33.89
CA MET A 1 -12.31 30.57 -34.04
C MET A 1 -11.67 30.33 -32.71
N GLU A 2 -10.81 29.31 -32.68
CA GLU A 2 -10.20 28.75 -31.50
C GLU A 2 -9.35 29.77 -30.74
N ASP A 3 -9.38 29.69 -29.41
CA ASP A 3 -8.27 30.13 -28.57
C ASP A 3 -7.92 28.95 -27.67
N PHE A 4 -7.02 28.11 -28.19
CA PHE A 4 -6.48 26.93 -27.53
C PHE A 4 -5.22 27.38 -26.80
N ASP A 5 -5.33 27.68 -25.51
CA ASP A 5 -4.22 28.11 -24.66
C ASP A 5 -3.29 26.91 -24.35
N PRO A 6 -2.02 26.91 -24.79
CA PRO A 6 -1.10 25.80 -24.57
C PRO A 6 -0.43 25.80 -23.18
N SER A 7 -0.84 26.69 -22.27
CA SER A 7 -0.16 26.88 -20.97
C SER A 7 -0.67 25.97 -19.85
N ASN A 8 -1.71 25.18 -20.09
CA ASN A 8 -2.22 24.22 -19.10
C ASN A 8 -1.48 22.86 -19.17
N GLN A 9 -0.18 22.89 -19.44
CA GLN A 9 0.70 21.78 -19.08
C GLN A 9 0.98 21.91 -17.59
N MET A 10 0.05 21.39 -16.81
CA MET A 10 0.20 21.17 -15.38
C MET A 10 1.28 20.10 -15.19
N PHE A 11 2.54 20.53 -15.25
CA PHE A 11 3.67 19.71 -14.84
C PHE A 11 3.43 19.33 -13.36
N PRO A 12 3.44 18.04 -13.01
CA PRO A 12 3.35 17.65 -11.61
C PRO A 12 4.51 18.30 -10.85
N CYS A 13 4.21 18.99 -9.77
CA CYS A 13 5.17 19.67 -8.93
C CYS A 13 6.34 18.73 -8.57
N PRO A 14 7.62 19.16 -8.72
CA PRO A 14 8.77 18.30 -8.44
C PRO A 14 8.88 17.87 -6.97
N ALA A 15 8.16 18.52 -6.05
CA ALA A 15 8.09 18.13 -4.64
C ALA A 15 7.27 16.85 -4.39
N ILE A 16 6.32 16.50 -5.27
CA ILE A 16 5.51 15.28 -5.14
C ILE A 16 6.36 14.04 -5.48
N ILE A 17 7.34 14.18 -6.38
CA ILE A 17 8.18 13.08 -6.87
C ILE A 17 9.00 12.42 -5.74
N ALA A 18 9.32 13.16 -4.67
CA ALA A 18 10.10 12.62 -3.55
C ALA A 18 9.31 11.69 -2.61
N LEU A 19 7.98 11.78 -2.59
CA LEU A 19 7.10 10.92 -1.77
C LEU A 19 6.73 9.60 -2.48
N ILE A 20 6.92 9.56 -3.80
CA ILE A 20 6.70 8.39 -4.64
C ILE A 20 7.99 7.57 -4.57
N GLY A 21 8.08 6.67 -3.59
CA GLY A 21 9.17 5.70 -3.58
C GLY A 21 9.19 5.00 -4.93
N ASN A 22 10.33 5.01 -5.64
CA ASN A 22 10.41 4.46 -7.00
C ASN A 22 10.13 2.96 -6.92
N PRO A 23 8.93 2.49 -7.33
CA PRO A 23 8.54 1.13 -7.02
C PRO A 23 9.34 0.18 -7.91
N PRO A 24 9.81 -0.98 -7.39
CA PRO A 24 10.55 -1.93 -8.20
C PRO A 24 9.75 -2.37 -9.44
N PRO A 25 10.42 -2.75 -10.54
CA PRO A 25 9.74 -3.32 -11.70
C PRO A 25 8.92 -4.55 -11.28
N PRO A 26 7.73 -4.76 -11.88
CA PRO A 26 6.81 -5.83 -11.49
C PRO A 26 7.46 -7.21 -11.49
N ASP A 27 8.35 -7.51 -12.44
CA ASP A 27 9.08 -8.79 -12.55
C ASP A 27 10.10 -9.06 -11.42
N SER A 28 10.39 -8.08 -10.56
CA SER A 28 11.33 -8.24 -9.44
C SER A 28 10.66 -8.11 -8.07
N LEU A 29 9.33 -8.08 -8.02
CA LEU A 29 8.63 -8.04 -6.74
C LEU A 29 8.63 -9.45 -6.11
N PRO A 30 9.06 -9.57 -4.85
CA PRO A 30 8.88 -10.82 -4.13
C PRO A 30 7.38 -11.07 -3.93
N HIS A 31 6.98 -12.32 -3.75
CA HIS A 31 5.61 -12.69 -3.36
C HIS A 31 4.51 -12.47 -4.43
N LEU A 32 4.88 -12.32 -5.71
CA LEU A 32 3.91 -12.21 -6.82
C LEU A 32 2.97 -13.42 -6.91
N ALA A 33 3.47 -14.63 -6.69
CA ALA A 33 2.63 -15.83 -6.72
C ALA A 33 1.61 -15.85 -5.56
N LEU A 34 1.91 -15.21 -4.43
CA LEU A 34 0.92 -14.97 -3.38
C LEU A 34 -0.11 -13.92 -3.82
N LEU A 35 0.30 -12.83 -4.48
CA LEU A 35 -0.63 -11.84 -5.06
C LEU A 35 -1.59 -12.48 -6.07
N GLU A 36 -1.11 -13.31 -6.98
CA GLU A 36 -1.97 -14.03 -7.93
C GLU A 36 -2.98 -14.94 -7.23
N LYS A 37 -2.60 -15.49 -6.07
CA LYS A 37 -3.49 -16.29 -5.23
C LYS A 37 -4.53 -15.43 -4.53
N ILE A 38 -4.13 -14.27 -3.98
CA ILE A 38 -5.05 -13.27 -3.41
C ILE A 38 -6.04 -12.82 -4.47
N GLU A 39 -5.56 -12.50 -5.67
CA GLU A 39 -6.41 -12.04 -6.77
C GLU A 39 -7.49 -13.07 -7.14
N ARG A 40 -7.10 -14.34 -7.14
CA ARG A 40 -7.99 -15.44 -7.47
C ARG A 40 -9.06 -15.70 -6.40
N ASP A 41 -8.71 -15.55 -5.13
CA ASP A 41 -9.57 -15.91 -4.00
C ASP A 41 -10.44 -14.72 -3.54
N GLU A 42 -9.84 -13.54 -3.39
CA GLU A 42 -10.51 -12.34 -2.86
C GLU A 42 -11.06 -11.42 -3.98
N GLY A 43 -10.44 -11.41 -5.16
CA GLY A 43 -10.90 -10.63 -6.32
C GLY A 43 -9.81 -9.76 -6.98
N PRO A 44 -10.17 -8.93 -7.98
CA PRO A 44 -9.20 -8.22 -8.81
C PRO A 44 -8.32 -7.28 -7.98
N VAL A 45 -7.00 -7.44 -8.07
CA VAL A 45 -6.03 -6.54 -7.45
C VAL A 45 -5.50 -5.56 -8.49
N SER A 46 -5.51 -4.27 -8.17
CA SER A 46 -4.97 -3.24 -9.06
C SER A 46 -3.78 -2.57 -8.40
N ARG A 47 -2.61 -2.68 -9.03
CA ARG A 47 -1.39 -2.04 -8.54
C ARG A 47 -1.54 -0.52 -8.55
N ASP A 48 -1.20 0.15 -7.45
CA ASP A 48 -1.08 1.60 -7.44
C ASP A 48 0.11 2.03 -8.32
N GLU A 49 -0.13 2.97 -9.24
CA GLU A 49 0.92 3.56 -10.08
C GLU A 49 1.79 4.55 -9.29
N MET A 50 1.23 5.17 -8.25
CA MET A 50 1.92 6.12 -7.36
C MET A 50 1.73 5.73 -5.89
N PRO A 51 2.33 4.63 -5.43
CA PRO A 51 2.21 4.23 -4.04
C PRO A 51 2.98 5.22 -3.16
N LEU A 52 2.31 5.77 -2.14
CA LEU A 52 2.94 6.63 -1.13
C LEU A 52 3.72 5.77 -0.12
N LEU A 53 4.74 5.05 -0.59
CA LEU A 53 5.47 4.03 0.19
C LEU A 53 6.08 4.61 1.47
N LEU A 54 6.59 5.84 1.42
CA LEU A 54 7.12 6.53 2.60
C LEU A 54 6.04 6.78 3.65
N LEU A 55 4.84 7.17 3.20
CA LEU A 55 3.70 7.40 4.09
C LEU A 55 3.23 6.07 4.69
N PHE A 56 3.10 5.02 3.87
CA PHE A 56 2.73 3.69 4.39
C PHE A 56 3.75 3.14 5.37
N LYS A 57 5.05 3.37 5.14
CA LYS A 57 6.07 2.97 6.10
C LYS A 57 5.87 3.66 7.46
N ASP A 58 5.66 4.97 7.44
CA ASP A 58 5.44 5.78 8.64
C ASP A 58 4.15 5.37 9.36
N ILE A 59 3.07 5.13 8.62
CA ILE A 59 1.79 4.65 9.15
C ILE A 59 1.94 3.24 9.77
N LEU A 60 2.63 2.32 9.11
CA LEU A 60 2.82 0.95 9.61
C LEU A 60 3.61 0.93 10.91
N ASP A 61 4.67 1.73 11.00
CA ASP A 61 5.48 1.91 12.20
C ASP A 61 4.68 2.61 13.30
N SER A 62 4.02 3.73 13.00
CA SER A 62 3.35 4.55 14.00
C SER A 62 2.03 3.97 14.51
N SER A 63 1.26 3.27 13.67
CA SER A 63 -0.07 2.76 14.05
C SER A 63 -0.05 1.30 14.52
N TRP A 64 0.93 0.51 14.08
CA TRP A 64 1.03 -0.92 14.40
C TRP A 64 2.42 -1.35 14.89
N GLY A 65 3.39 -0.45 15.01
CA GLY A 65 4.75 -0.80 15.44
C GLY A 65 5.50 -1.70 14.44
N LEU A 66 5.09 -1.70 13.16
CA LEU A 66 5.65 -2.58 12.15
C LEU A 66 6.82 -1.91 11.42
N ASP A 67 8.05 -2.25 11.80
CA ASP A 67 9.28 -1.87 11.06
C ASP A 67 9.41 -2.72 9.79
N THR A 68 8.53 -2.47 8.82
CA THR A 68 8.53 -3.15 7.54
C THR A 68 8.66 -2.16 6.40
N LYS A 69 9.32 -2.57 5.32
CA LYS A 69 9.57 -1.70 4.16
C LYS A 69 8.56 -2.02 3.05
N PRO A 70 7.59 -1.12 2.79
CA PRO A 70 6.68 -1.29 1.68
C PRO A 70 7.44 -1.10 0.35
N LEU A 71 7.27 -2.07 -0.54
CA LEU A 71 7.83 -2.10 -1.89
C LEU A 71 6.80 -1.67 -2.93
N ALA A 72 5.54 -2.07 -2.73
CA ALA A 72 4.43 -1.75 -3.62
C ALA A 72 3.10 -1.76 -2.86
N THR A 73 2.10 -1.05 -3.38
CA THR A 73 0.72 -1.16 -2.90
C THR A 73 -0.21 -1.57 -4.03
N TYR A 74 -1.27 -2.28 -3.66
CA TYR A 74 -2.33 -2.72 -4.55
C TYR A 74 -3.68 -2.42 -3.91
N ALA A 75 -4.64 -1.96 -4.68
CA ALA A 75 -6.02 -1.87 -4.26
C ALA A 75 -6.70 -3.24 -4.45
N LEU A 76 -7.39 -3.72 -3.41
CA LEU A 76 -8.21 -4.92 -3.41
C LEU A 76 -9.62 -4.54 -2.96
N GLY A 77 -10.48 -4.17 -3.90
CA GLY A 77 -11.84 -3.69 -3.58
C GLY A 77 -11.81 -2.45 -2.67
N SER A 78 -12.24 -2.62 -1.42
CA SER A 78 -12.22 -1.57 -0.38
C SER A 78 -11.02 -1.65 0.57
N SER A 79 -10.21 -2.70 0.44
CA SER A 79 -8.95 -2.88 1.18
C SER A 79 -7.76 -2.50 0.29
N ARG A 80 -6.60 -2.33 0.92
CA ARG A 80 -5.32 -2.08 0.25
C ARG A 80 -4.32 -3.12 0.69
N LEU A 81 -3.69 -3.78 -0.26
CA LEU A 81 -2.57 -4.68 -0.02
C LEU A 81 -1.27 -3.87 -0.07
N ILE A 82 -0.44 -4.06 0.94
CA ILE A 82 0.89 -3.47 1.05
C ILE A 82 1.87 -4.62 0.94
N LEU A 83 2.57 -4.67 -0.18
CA LEU A 83 3.62 -5.64 -0.41
C LEU A 83 4.91 -5.09 0.19
N CYS A 84 5.44 -5.78 1.19
CA CYS A 84 6.67 -5.44 1.88
C CYS A 84 7.76 -6.47 1.59
N GLU A 85 9.00 -6.19 2.03
CA GLU A 85 10.11 -7.17 1.94
C GLU A 85 9.88 -8.44 2.78
N ASP A 86 9.12 -8.34 3.87
CA ASP A 86 8.85 -9.44 4.81
C ASP A 86 7.58 -10.24 4.45
N GLY A 87 6.70 -9.70 3.61
CA GLY A 87 5.43 -10.32 3.25
C GLY A 87 4.39 -9.33 2.76
N ILE A 88 3.17 -9.81 2.60
CA ILE A 88 2.02 -9.01 2.17
C ILE A 88 1.11 -8.74 3.36
N TRP A 89 0.78 -7.47 3.53
CA TRP A 89 -0.15 -6.99 4.54
C TRP A 89 -1.40 -6.47 3.84
N GLU A 90 -2.57 -6.74 4.41
CA GLU A 90 -3.81 -6.13 3.98
C GLU A 90 -4.27 -5.11 5.01
N LEU A 91 -4.42 -3.88 4.55
CA LEU A 91 -4.95 -2.77 5.30
C LEU A 91 -6.39 -2.50 4.85
N ASN A 92 -7.31 -2.51 5.80
CA ASN A 92 -8.69 -2.13 5.58
C ASN A 92 -8.85 -0.64 5.95
N ASP A 93 -8.85 0.21 4.92
CA ASP A 93 -8.91 1.67 5.06
C ASP A 93 -10.20 2.14 5.77
N ALA A 94 -11.28 1.38 5.66
CA ALA A 94 -12.56 1.73 6.28
C ALA A 94 -12.63 1.44 7.79
N ARG A 95 -11.70 0.65 8.33
CA ARG A 95 -11.74 0.18 9.71
C ARG A 95 -10.41 0.35 10.46
N ASP A 96 -9.39 0.91 9.82
CA ASP A 96 -8.04 1.02 10.40
C ASP A 96 -7.56 -0.32 10.98
N HIS A 97 -7.83 -1.40 10.25
CA HIS A 97 -7.38 -2.74 10.60
C HIS A 97 -6.32 -3.20 9.61
N ILE A 98 -5.32 -3.93 10.09
CA ILE A 98 -4.34 -4.60 9.25
C ILE A 98 -4.30 -6.09 9.55
N ARG A 99 -4.07 -6.92 8.54
CA ARG A 99 -3.76 -8.34 8.73
C ARG A 99 -2.55 -8.72 7.89
N TYR A 100 -1.74 -9.63 8.40
CA TYR A 100 -0.72 -10.28 7.60
C TYR A 100 -1.38 -11.36 6.76
N LEU A 101 -1.07 -11.45 5.46
CA LEU A 101 -1.59 -12.48 4.57
C LEU A 101 -0.60 -13.62 4.34
N GLY A 102 0.70 -13.37 4.54
CA GLY A 102 1.76 -14.33 4.29
C GLY A 102 2.98 -13.73 3.61
N HIS A 103 3.99 -14.56 3.37
CA HIS A 103 5.18 -14.18 2.60
C HIS A 103 5.48 -15.20 1.51
N ASP A 104 6.16 -14.74 0.47
CA ASP A 104 6.62 -15.51 -0.69
C ASP A 104 5.50 -16.24 -1.40
N ASN A 105 5.31 -17.50 -1.05
CA ASN A 105 4.28 -18.37 -1.62
C ASN A 105 3.42 -19.02 -0.54
N ILE A 106 3.61 -18.61 0.72
CA ILE A 106 2.92 -19.16 1.87
C ILE A 106 1.77 -18.23 2.21
N TRP A 107 0.55 -18.76 2.17
CA TRP A 107 -0.66 -18.05 2.56
C TRP A 107 -0.95 -18.36 4.03
N GLU A 108 -0.70 -17.40 4.91
CA GLU A 108 -0.87 -17.51 6.36
C GLU A 108 -1.60 -16.26 6.90
N PRO A 109 -2.89 -16.11 6.59
CA PRO A 109 -3.67 -14.96 7.03
C PRO A 109 -3.77 -14.98 8.56
N THR A 110 -3.24 -13.95 9.20
CA THR A 110 -3.39 -13.75 10.64
C THR A 110 -4.74 -13.11 10.95
N GLY A 111 -5.07 -13.01 12.23
CA GLY A 111 -6.18 -12.19 12.68
C GLY A 111 -5.97 -10.71 12.32
N TRP A 112 -7.07 -9.96 12.23
CA TRP A 112 -7.04 -8.51 12.08
C TRP A 112 -6.51 -7.85 13.35
N LEU A 113 -5.46 -7.05 13.19
CA LEU A 113 -4.88 -6.19 14.20
C LEU A 113 -5.50 -4.80 14.03
N MET A 114 -6.02 -4.25 15.13
CA MET A 114 -6.53 -2.88 15.15
C MET A 114 -5.36 -1.92 15.34
N ALA A 115 -5.39 -0.76 14.70
CA ALA A 115 -4.41 0.29 14.97
C ALA A 115 -4.43 0.62 16.47
N GLU A 116 -3.24 0.75 17.07
CA GLU A 116 -3.11 1.29 18.42
C GLU A 116 -3.43 2.78 18.34
N CYS A 117 -4.72 3.11 18.40
CA CYS A 117 -5.12 4.46 18.71
C CYS A 117 -4.74 4.66 20.17
N GLU A 118 -3.62 5.34 20.42
CA GLU A 118 -3.40 5.95 21.73
C GLU A 118 -4.60 6.85 21.98
N ASP A 119 -5.60 6.30 22.68
CA ASP A 119 -6.67 7.05 23.32
C ASP A 119 -5.93 8.01 24.25
N SER A 120 -5.63 9.19 23.71
CA SER A 120 -5.10 10.30 24.46
C SER A 120 -6.22 10.66 25.43
N GLY A 121 -6.20 9.99 26.57
CA GLY A 121 -7.05 10.26 27.70
C GLY A 121 -6.79 11.70 28.11
N GLU A 122 -7.60 12.61 27.54
CA GLU A 122 -7.79 13.94 28.08
C GLU A 122 -8.59 13.77 29.37
N GLU A 123 -7.86 13.67 30.49
CA GLU A 123 -8.36 13.88 31.85
C GLU A 123 -8.38 15.36 32.23
#